data_AF-A0A3C0IG51-F1
#
_entry.id   AF-A0A3C0IG51-F1
#
_cell.length_a   1.000
_cell.length_b   1.000
_cell.length_c   1.000
_cell.angle_alpha   90.00
_cell.angle_beta   90.00
_cell.angle_gamma   90.00
#
_symmetry.space_group_name_H-M   'P 1'
#
loop_
_entity.id
_entity.type
_entity.pdbx_description
1 polymer ?
#
loop_
_entity_poly.entity_id
_entity_poly.type
_entity_poly.pdbx_seq_one_letter_code
_entity_poly.pdbx_strand_id
1 'polypeptide(L)'
;MLFSMISKKSYWLAVVWFSFAGITMAQKNPLLEYSLDESKTFTIEQGKQFSVQMFVHGSVGFTAAYEISDEQIVELVNSEVVYRKSDAERKGKTGADAADKVFTFKALSPGKATITLKQSYRGEPKEERRYQIEVVE
;
A
#
# COMPACT_ATOMS: atom_id res chain seq x y z
N MET A 1 -31.80 -8.87 58.08
CA MET A 1 -30.54 -8.10 58.18
C MET A 1 -29.42 -9.10 57.93
N LEU A 2 -28.94 -9.18 56.69
CA LEU A 2 -27.81 -8.44 56.10
C LEU A 2 -26.46 -9.17 56.32
N PHE A 3 -25.97 -9.68 55.19
CA PHE A 3 -24.58 -9.87 54.76
C PHE A 3 -23.67 -10.96 55.34
N SER A 4 -22.86 -11.42 54.38
CA SER A 4 -21.47 -11.88 54.50
C SER A 4 -21.31 -13.40 54.61
N MET A 5 -20.48 -14.14 53.86
CA MET A 5 -19.53 -13.90 52.77
C MET A 5 -18.82 -15.27 52.52
N ILE A 6 -18.07 -15.39 51.41
CA ILE A 6 -16.95 -16.34 51.18
C ILE A 6 -17.39 -17.79 50.83
N SER A 7 -17.52 -18.20 49.56
CA SER A 7 -16.52 -18.35 48.48
C SER A 7 -15.31 -19.23 48.82
N LYS A 8 -15.33 -20.48 48.32
CA LYS A 8 -14.30 -21.12 47.47
C LYS A 8 -14.58 -22.61 47.38
N LYS A 9 -15.25 -23.05 46.30
CA LYS A 9 -15.33 -24.46 45.93
C LYS A 9 -14.24 -24.77 44.91
N SER A 10 -13.44 -25.75 45.29
CA SER A 10 -12.44 -26.46 44.49
C SER A 10 -13.02 -26.93 43.16
N TYR A 11 -12.31 -26.65 42.07
CA TYR A 11 -12.53 -27.31 40.79
C TYR A 11 -11.35 -28.22 40.48
N TRP A 12 -11.72 -29.48 40.30
CA TRP A 12 -10.91 -30.60 39.88
C TRP A 12 -10.34 -30.36 38.47
N LEU A 13 -9.04 -30.67 38.29
CA LEU A 13 -8.45 -30.84 36.97
C LEU A 13 -9.11 -32.06 36.30
N ALA A 14 -9.72 -31.86 35.14
CA ALA A 14 -10.06 -32.93 34.23
C ALA A 14 -9.99 -32.44 32.78
N VAL A 15 -9.03 -33.02 32.04
CA VAL A 15 -9.09 -33.45 30.61
C VAL A 15 -9.32 -32.29 29.62
N VAL A 16 -8.54 -32.12 28.55
CA VAL A 16 -8.57 -32.95 27.35
C VAL A 16 -7.29 -32.72 26.54
N TRP A 17 -6.63 -33.81 26.18
CA TRP A 17 -5.67 -33.84 25.07
C TRP A 17 -6.45 -33.74 23.75
N PHE A 18 -6.38 -32.60 23.08
CA PHE A 18 -6.76 -32.50 21.68
C PHE A 18 -5.50 -32.57 20.81
N SER A 19 -5.27 -33.74 20.22
CA SER A 19 -4.43 -33.86 19.03
C SER A 19 -5.11 -33.11 17.90
N PHE A 20 -4.60 -31.93 17.57
CA PHE A 20 -4.93 -31.25 16.32
C PHE A 20 -3.76 -31.45 15.35
N ALA A 21 -3.87 -32.48 14.51
CA ALA A 21 -3.28 -32.45 13.17
C ALA A 21 -4.05 -31.38 12.38
N GLY A 22 -3.64 -30.13 12.55
CA GLY A 22 -4.27 -28.96 11.95
C GLY A 22 -3.27 -28.25 11.05
N ILE A 23 -3.40 -28.53 9.75
CA ILE A 23 -3.36 -27.55 8.65
C ILE A 23 -2.28 -26.48 8.83
N THR A 24 -1.21 -26.61 8.05
CA THR A 24 -0.31 -25.50 7.72
C THR A 24 -1.15 -24.35 7.20
N MET A 25 -1.52 -23.43 8.10
CA MET A 25 -2.03 -22.13 7.71
C MET A 25 -0.86 -21.42 7.05
N ALA A 26 -0.80 -21.54 5.72
CA ALA A 26 -0.14 -20.54 4.90
C ALA A 26 -0.81 -19.22 5.28
N GLN A 27 -0.13 -18.44 6.12
CA GLN A 27 -0.50 -17.09 6.48
C GLN A 27 -0.37 -16.27 5.19
N LYS A 28 -1.43 -16.33 4.38
CA LYS A 28 -1.61 -15.50 3.20
C LYS A 28 -1.67 -14.08 3.78
N ASN A 29 -0.56 -13.35 3.63
CA ASN A 29 -0.51 -11.92 3.95
C ASN A 29 -1.77 -11.29 3.33
N PRO A 30 -2.60 -10.57 4.10
CA PRO A 30 -3.75 -9.86 3.58
C PRO A 30 -3.23 -8.63 2.83
N LEU A 31 -2.55 -8.85 1.72
CA LEU A 31 -2.47 -7.85 0.66
C LEU A 31 -3.89 -7.81 0.11
N LEU A 32 -4.64 -6.89 0.69
CA LEU A 32 -5.99 -6.54 0.32
C LEU A 32 -6.06 -6.45 -1.20
N GLU A 33 -6.76 -7.42 -1.77
CA GLU A 33 -7.25 -7.38 -3.13
C GLU A 33 -8.37 -6.33 -3.13
N TYR A 34 -7.97 -5.06 -3.17
CA TYR A 34 -8.90 -3.96 -3.22
C TYR A 34 -9.46 -3.86 -4.64
N SER A 35 -10.73 -4.26 -4.78
CA SER A 35 -11.64 -3.52 -5.64
C SER A 35 -11.66 -2.07 -5.13
N LEU A 36 -10.98 -1.17 -5.82
CA LEU A 36 -10.85 0.24 -5.42
C LEU A 36 -12.17 0.98 -5.58
N ASP A 37 -12.66 1.54 -4.47
CA ASP A 37 -13.77 2.50 -4.43
C ASP A 37 -13.23 3.90 -4.76
N GLU A 38 -13.83 4.58 -5.73
CA GLU A 38 -13.29 5.77 -6.41
C GLU A 38 -13.29 7.06 -5.55
N SER A 39 -13.70 6.99 -4.28
CA SER A 39 -14.16 8.16 -3.51
C SER A 39 -13.32 8.54 -2.28
N LYS A 40 -12.11 7.99 -2.11
CA LYS A 40 -11.28 8.31 -0.93
C LYS A 40 -10.42 9.57 -1.15
N THR A 41 -10.76 10.63 -0.42
CA THR A 41 -9.94 11.85 -0.29
C THR A 41 -8.84 11.66 0.76
N PHE A 42 -7.63 12.10 0.42
CA PHE A 42 -6.47 12.12 1.31
C PHE A 42 -6.19 13.56 1.73
N THR A 43 -6.33 13.83 3.02
CA THR A 43 -6.00 15.14 3.59
C THR A 43 -4.52 15.21 3.95
N ILE A 44 -3.82 16.24 3.47
CA ILE A 44 -2.38 16.44 3.65
C ILE A 44 -2.13 17.88 4.13
N GLU A 45 -1.32 18.06 5.16
CA GLU A 45 -0.90 19.40 5.60
C GLU A 45 0.03 20.06 4.57
N GLN A 46 -0.10 21.37 4.41
CA GLN A 46 0.75 22.16 3.53
C GLN A 46 2.24 21.97 3.87
N GLY A 47 3.07 21.88 2.84
CA GLY A 47 4.52 21.68 2.96
C GLY A 47 4.94 20.24 3.21
N LYS A 48 4.02 19.32 3.52
CA LYS A 48 4.35 17.89 3.68
C LYS A 48 4.56 17.20 2.33
N GLN A 49 5.34 16.14 2.38
CA GLN A 49 5.53 15.23 1.25
C GLN A 49 4.79 13.93 1.49
N PHE A 50 4.35 13.31 0.40
CA PHE A 50 3.75 11.98 0.39
C PHE A 50 4.18 11.24 -0.86
N SER A 51 4.14 9.91 -0.81
CA SER A 51 4.57 9.09 -1.94
C SER A 51 3.51 8.07 -2.30
N VAL A 52 3.38 7.83 -3.60
CA VAL A 52 2.57 6.73 -4.16
C VAL A 52 3.46 5.92 -5.09
N GLN A 53 3.18 4.62 -5.15
CA GLN A 53 3.99 3.68 -5.93
C GLN A 53 3.15 2.86 -6.89
N MET A 54 3.79 2.47 -7.98
CA MET A 54 3.21 1.58 -8.97
C MET A 54 4.24 0.60 -9.50
N PHE A 55 3.82 -0.64 -9.70
CA PHE A 55 4.67 -1.68 -10.25
C PHE A 55 5.16 -1.30 -11.65
N VAL A 56 6.44 -1.53 -11.91
CA VAL A 56 7.05 -1.41 -13.24
C VAL A 56 7.97 -2.60 -13.50
N HIS A 57 8.08 -2.95 -14.76
CA HIS A 57 8.96 -4.03 -15.19
C HIS A 57 9.31 -3.79 -16.65
N GLY A 58 10.40 -3.04 -16.85
CA GLY A 58 10.75 -2.46 -18.15
C GLY A 58 10.98 -3.52 -19.21
N SER A 59 11.70 -4.60 -18.87
CA SER A 59 12.04 -5.66 -19.82
C SER A 59 10.82 -6.38 -20.41
N VAL A 60 9.72 -6.47 -19.66
CA VAL A 60 8.49 -7.13 -20.12
C VAL A 60 7.47 -6.14 -20.68
N GLY A 61 7.70 -4.84 -20.48
CA GLY A 61 6.91 -3.75 -21.06
C GLY A 61 5.95 -3.06 -20.08
N PHE A 62 6.04 -3.29 -18.77
CA PHE A 62 5.26 -2.54 -17.79
C PHE A 62 5.91 -1.19 -17.47
N THR A 63 5.18 -0.11 -17.69
CA THR A 63 5.62 1.27 -17.39
C THR A 63 4.59 2.02 -16.56
N ALA A 64 5.01 3.11 -15.94
CA ALA A 64 4.20 3.93 -15.04
C ALA A 64 4.41 5.43 -15.30
N ALA A 65 3.29 6.15 -15.38
CA ALA A 65 3.22 7.60 -15.52
C ALA A 65 2.27 8.20 -14.46
N TYR A 66 2.36 9.52 -14.29
CA TYR A 66 1.49 10.29 -13.40
C TYR A 66 0.95 11.52 -14.15
N GLU A 67 -0.18 12.02 -13.70
CA GLU A 67 -0.78 13.31 -14.08
C GLU A 67 -1.29 14.00 -12.81
N ILE A 68 -1.16 15.32 -12.74
CA ILE A 68 -1.66 16.15 -11.64
C ILE A 68 -2.67 17.14 -12.24
N SER A 69 -3.85 17.27 -11.62
CA SER A 69 -4.87 18.20 -12.12
C SER A 69 -4.52 19.68 -11.86
N ASP A 70 -3.78 19.96 -10.79
CA ASP A 70 -3.36 21.30 -10.39
C ASP A 70 -1.97 21.28 -9.73
N GLU A 71 -0.96 21.75 -10.46
CA GLU A 71 0.43 21.78 -10.01
C GLU A 71 0.72 22.89 -8.99
N GLN A 72 -0.19 23.86 -8.80
CA GLN A 72 -0.04 24.90 -7.78
C GLN A 72 -0.40 24.39 -6.38
N ILE A 73 -1.20 23.32 -6.30
CA ILE A 73 -1.65 22.69 -5.05
C ILE A 73 -0.73 21.54 -4.68
N VAL A 74 -0.31 20.73 -5.65
CA VAL A 74 0.61 19.60 -5.45
C VAL A 74 1.62 19.54 -6.59
N GLU A 75 2.91 19.37 -6.28
CA GLU A 75 3.95 19.15 -7.30
C GLU A 75 4.64 17.79 -7.12
N LEU A 76 5.17 17.22 -8.20
CA LEU A 76 6.13 16.12 -8.11
C LEU A 76 7.50 16.68 -7.75
N VAL A 77 8.10 16.21 -6.66
CA VAL A 77 9.46 16.61 -6.24
C VAL A 77 10.52 15.55 -6.51
N ASN A 78 10.12 14.28 -6.61
CA ASN A 78 11.04 13.20 -6.94
C ASN A 78 10.32 12.03 -7.62
N SER A 79 11.02 11.32 -8.50
CA SER A 79 10.61 10.00 -8.95
C SER A 79 11.81 9.08 -9.05
N GLU A 80 11.67 7.89 -8.47
CA GLU A 80 12.72 6.88 -8.47
C GLU A 80 12.17 5.49 -8.77
N VAL A 81 13.05 4.59 -9.17
CA VAL A 81 12.72 3.18 -9.42
C VAL A 81 13.43 2.33 -8.38
N VAL A 82 12.65 1.66 -7.55
CA VAL A 82 13.15 0.78 -6.50
C VAL A 82 13.03 -0.66 -6.97
N TYR A 83 14.17 -1.27 -7.34
CA TYR A 83 14.18 -2.66 -7.76
C TYR A 83 13.85 -3.61 -6.61
N ARG A 84 13.00 -4.60 -6.88
CA ARG A 84 12.62 -5.61 -5.88
C ARG A 84 13.71 -6.60 -5.55
N LYS A 85 14.76 -6.66 -6.38
CA LYS A 85 15.92 -7.56 -6.23
C LYS A 85 17.19 -6.74 -6.13
N SER A 86 18.14 -7.21 -5.31
CA SER A 86 19.46 -6.59 -5.18
C SER A 86 20.26 -6.67 -6.48
N ASP A 87 21.24 -5.80 -6.66
CA ASP A 87 22.07 -5.81 -7.88
C ASP A 87 22.82 -7.13 -8.08
N ALA A 88 23.26 -7.78 -7.01
CA ALA A 88 23.88 -9.11 -7.07
C ALA A 88 22.93 -10.16 -7.64
N GLU A 89 21.65 -10.10 -7.28
CA GLU A 89 20.64 -11.05 -7.76
C GLU A 89 20.21 -10.80 -9.20
N ARG A 90 20.30 -9.54 -9.67
CA ARG A 90 19.97 -9.13 -11.04
C ARG A 90 21.12 -9.34 -12.02
N LYS A 91 22.36 -9.29 -11.54
CA LYS A 91 23.56 -9.37 -12.39
C LYS A 91 23.54 -10.59 -13.30
N GLY A 92 23.63 -10.35 -14.61
CA GLY A 92 23.64 -11.40 -15.63
C GLY A 92 22.30 -12.09 -15.90
N LYS A 93 21.19 -11.64 -15.29
CA LYS A 93 19.86 -12.21 -15.50
C LYS A 93 18.98 -11.26 -16.32
N THR A 94 18.52 -11.73 -17.48
CA THR A 94 17.54 -11.01 -18.28
C THR A 94 16.18 -11.01 -17.56
N GLY A 95 15.49 -9.87 -17.59
CA GLY A 95 14.19 -9.70 -16.95
C GLY A 95 14.17 -9.78 -15.42
N ALA A 96 15.32 -9.54 -14.76
CA ALA A 96 15.37 -9.39 -13.31
C ALA A 96 15.13 -7.94 -12.84
N ASP A 97 14.54 -7.09 -13.67
CA ASP A 97 14.34 -5.65 -13.44
C ASP A 97 12.94 -5.29 -12.93
N ALA A 98 12.22 -6.25 -12.35
CA ALA A 98 10.95 -5.98 -11.67
C ALA A 98 11.18 -4.99 -10.51
N ALA A 99 10.40 -3.92 -10.49
CA ALA A 99 10.59 -2.78 -9.60
C ALA A 99 9.27 -2.10 -9.27
N ASP A 100 9.33 -1.16 -8.34
CA ASP A 100 8.26 -0.22 -8.06
C ASP A 100 8.76 1.18 -8.40
N LYS A 101 7.99 1.91 -9.23
CA LYS A 101 8.24 3.32 -9.48
C LYS A 101 7.54 4.13 -8.39
N VAL A 102 8.33 4.87 -7.62
CA VAL A 102 7.88 5.73 -6.54
C VAL A 102 7.79 7.15 -7.07
N PHE A 103 6.67 7.80 -6.81
CA PHE A 103 6.42 9.20 -7.12
C PHE A 103 6.21 9.93 -5.80
N THR A 104 7.12 10.86 -5.49
CA THR A 104 7.04 11.68 -4.28
C THR A 104 6.54 13.06 -4.65
N PHE A 105 5.45 13.46 -4.01
CA PHE A 105 4.78 14.72 -4.21
C PHE A 105 4.91 15.60 -2.98
N LYS A 106 4.79 16.91 -3.17
CA LYS A 106 4.76 17.91 -2.10
C LYS A 106 3.47 18.72 -2.17
N ALA A 107 2.81 18.88 -1.04
CA ALA A 107 1.67 19.77 -0.89
C ALA A 107 2.15 21.22 -0.82
N LEU A 108 1.72 22.07 -1.75
CA LEU A 108 2.22 23.44 -1.92
C LEU A 108 1.31 24.49 -1.32
N SER A 109 0.00 24.42 -1.61
CA SER A 109 -0.99 25.40 -1.18
C SER A 109 -2.31 24.71 -0.82
N PRO A 110 -3.11 25.28 0.11
CA PRO A 110 -4.42 24.73 0.46
C PRO A 110 -5.35 24.65 -0.76
N GLY A 111 -6.08 23.55 -0.89
CA GLY A 111 -6.95 23.33 -2.04
C GLY A 111 -7.16 21.84 -2.34
N LYS A 112 -7.74 21.55 -3.51
CA LYS A 112 -7.98 20.17 -3.96
C LYS A 112 -7.30 19.91 -5.28
N ALA A 113 -6.56 18.81 -5.36
CA ALA A 113 -5.96 18.30 -6.58
C ALA A 113 -6.26 16.81 -6.75
N THR A 114 -6.23 16.33 -7.98
CA THR A 114 -6.30 14.90 -8.29
C THR A 114 -4.98 14.45 -8.89
N ILE A 115 -4.42 13.37 -8.34
CA ILE A 115 -3.26 12.69 -8.92
C ILE A 115 -3.76 11.42 -9.60
N THR A 116 -3.46 11.27 -10.88
CA THR A 116 -3.79 10.08 -11.65
C THR A 116 -2.51 9.32 -11.98
N LEU A 117 -2.36 8.10 -11.47
CA LEU A 117 -1.31 7.18 -11.88
C LEU A 117 -1.83 6.28 -13.00
N LYS A 118 -1.05 6.14 -14.08
CA LYS A 118 -1.38 5.31 -15.24
C LYS A 118 -0.31 4.25 -15.45
N GLN A 119 -0.69 2.98 -15.36
CA GLN A 119 0.16 1.86 -15.76
C GLN A 119 -0.17 1.48 -17.19
N SER A 120 0.87 1.22 -17.98
CA SER A 120 0.71 0.64 -19.32
C SER A 120 1.56 -0.61 -19.47
N TYR A 121 1.09 -1.51 -20.32
CA TYR A 121 1.81 -2.69 -20.76
C TYR A 121 2.00 -2.62 -22.28
N ARG A 122 3.25 -2.47 -22.72
CA ARG A 122 3.62 -2.35 -24.14
C ARG A 122 2.86 -1.21 -24.86
N GLY A 123 2.65 -0.10 -24.16
CA GLY A 123 1.94 1.07 -24.67
C GLY A 123 0.43 1.05 -24.42
N GLU A 124 -0.14 -0.10 -24.11
CA GLU A 124 -1.58 -0.23 -23.84
C GLU A 124 -1.89 0.10 -22.37
N PRO A 125 -2.86 0.98 -22.07
CA PRO A 125 -3.32 1.23 -20.71
C PRO A 125 -3.76 -0.07 -20.03
N LYS A 126 -3.34 -0.27 -18.77
CA LYS A 126 -3.68 -1.45 -17.97
C LYS A 126 -4.37 -1.12 -16.66
N GLU A 127 -3.88 -0.11 -15.98
CA GLU A 127 -4.39 0.28 -14.68
C GLU A 127 -4.38 1.80 -14.60
N GLU A 128 -5.42 2.36 -14.01
CA GLU A 128 -5.49 3.77 -13.66
C GLU A 128 -5.91 3.89 -12.20
N ARG A 129 -5.16 4.66 -11.42
CA ARG A 129 -5.48 4.96 -10.02
C ARG A 129 -5.57 6.46 -9.82
N ARG A 130 -6.71 6.92 -9.31
CA ARG A 130 -6.95 8.33 -9.01
C ARG A 130 -6.95 8.56 -7.51
N TYR A 131 -6.23 9.59 -7.08
CA TYR A 131 -6.13 10.00 -5.69
C TYR A 131 -6.62 11.44 -5.58
N GLN A 132 -7.73 11.65 -4.86
CA GLN A 132 -8.17 12.99 -4.50
C GLN A 132 -7.35 13.47 -3.31
N ILE A 133 -6.63 14.57 -3.47
CA ILE A 133 -5.79 15.18 -2.44
C ILE A 133 -6.46 16.48 -2.01
N GLU A 134 -6.64 16.64 -0.70
CA GLU A 134 -7.07 17.88 -0.07
C GLU A 134 -5.92 18.41 0.78
N VAL A 135 -5.38 19.57 0.39
CA VAL A 135 -4.32 20.24 1.14
C VAL A 135 -4.95 21.22 2.12
N VAL A 136 -4.54 21.12 3.39
CA VAL A 136 -4.98 21.99 4.48
C VAL A 136 -3.79 22.73 5.07
N GLU A 137 -4.03 23.85 5.75
CA GLU A 137 -3.00 24.65 6.44
C GLU A 137 -2.35 23.92 7.61
#